data_AF-A0A7C2U4P8-F1
#
_entry.id   AF-A0A7C2U4P8-F1
#
_cell.length_a   1.000
_cell.length_b   1.000
_cell.length_c   1.000
_cell.angle_alpha   90.00
_cell.angle_beta   90.00
_cell.angle_gamma   90.00
#
_symmetry.space_group_name_H-M   'P 1'
#
loop_
_entity.id
_entity.type
_entity.pdbx_description
1 polymer ?
#
loop_
_entity_poly.entity_id
_entity_poly.type
_entity_poly.pdbx_seq_one_letter_code
_entity_poly.pdbx_strand_id
1 'polypeptide(L)'
;MKVPTPMHGWRPFWGEVGIIVLGVLIALGAQQVVERWRDRQLADQTRTAIAEEINQNLLNISLRATAEPCIQRRLGELHELVNAWALTGTFETPSWVAQAPRLTIGLPRYEAAIDAGNIALMTREEQYRLGTVVEGLRTFQRIQEDENLVWPTLRMLQDGAASLSANDRTEIRLALQRASALDYYARLLIRQILPRAAEFGFRPDRKRFAEFAKRIWKSGRYTPAICAPIDTPPARANEMTGQQTPLPF
;
A
#
# COMPACT_ATOMS: atom_id res chain seq x y z
N MET A 1 45.52 69.79 30.89
CA MET A 1 44.71 68.85 30.07
C MET A 1 45.56 68.37 28.90
N LYS A 2 45.94 67.09 28.88
CA LYS A 2 46.58 66.44 27.72
C LYS A 2 45.62 65.36 27.23
N VAL A 3 45.07 65.54 26.04
CA VAL A 3 44.30 64.50 25.34
C VAL A 3 45.32 63.61 24.64
N PRO A 4 45.38 62.30 24.93
CA PRO A 4 46.33 61.41 24.26
C PRO A 4 45.87 61.18 22.82
N THR A 5 46.73 61.51 21.87
CA THR A 5 46.60 61.17 20.45
C THR A 5 46.76 59.66 20.25
N PRO A 6 45.79 58.96 19.64
CA PRO A 6 45.95 57.56 19.27
C PRO A 6 46.89 57.47 18.05
N MET A 7 48.19 57.36 18.33
CA MET A 7 49.23 57.14 17.33
C MET A 7 49.57 55.65 17.19
N HIS A 8 48.62 54.76 16.91
CA HIS A 8 48.95 53.42 16.40
C HIS A 8 47.92 53.00 15.35
N GLY A 9 48.44 52.55 14.20
CA GLY A 9 47.79 52.64 12.89
C GLY A 9 46.57 51.75 12.69
N TRP A 10 45.76 52.13 11.70
CA TRP A 10 44.65 51.32 11.19
C TRP A 10 45.11 49.97 10.61
N ARG A 11 46.39 49.84 10.24
CA ARG A 11 46.98 48.61 9.67
C ARG A 11 46.92 47.38 10.58
N PRO A 12 47.38 47.42 11.85
CA PRO A 12 47.20 46.29 12.77
C PRO A 12 45.73 45.95 13.03
N PHE A 13 44.86 46.96 13.10
CA PHE A 13 43.42 46.75 13.25
C PHE A 13 42.80 45.95 12.08
N TRP A 14 43.18 46.25 10.83
CA TRP A 14 42.75 45.47 9.66
C TRP A 14 43.30 44.03 9.65
N GLY A 15 44.50 43.81 10.21
CA GLY A 15 45.08 42.48 10.35
C GLY A 15 44.30 41.59 11.31
N GLU A 16 43.94 42.12 12.49
CA GLU A 16 43.16 41.39 13.50
C GLU A 16 41.73 41.10 13.03
N VAL A 17 41.04 42.10 12.46
CA VAL A 17 39.69 41.91 11.91
C VAL A 17 39.71 40.90 10.75
N GLY A 18 40.73 40.95 9.89
CA GLY A 18 40.89 40.00 8.79
C GLY A 18 41.00 38.55 9.24
N ILE A 19 41.74 38.29 10.33
CA ILE A 19 41.88 36.94 10.90
C ILE A 19 40.55 36.45 11.48
N ILE A 20 39.83 37.30 12.21
CA ILE A 20 38.52 36.95 12.80
C ILE A 20 37.51 36.61 11.70
N VAL A 21 37.41 37.48 10.68
CA VAL A 21 36.49 37.26 9.55
C VAL A 21 36.84 35.98 8.81
N LEU A 22 38.14 35.73 8.56
CA LEU A 22 38.59 34.49 7.92
C LEU A 22 38.22 33.25 8.74
N GLY A 23 38.39 33.29 10.06
CA GLY A 23 37.97 32.21 10.96
C GLY A 23 36.47 31.92 10.87
N VAL A 24 35.63 32.97 10.88
CA VAL A 24 34.17 32.84 10.74
C VAL A 24 33.78 32.27 9.37
N LEU A 25 34.42 32.73 8.29
CA LEU A 25 34.16 32.22 6.94
C LEU A 25 34.54 30.74 6.78
N ILE A 26 35.68 30.33 7.35
CA ILE A 26 36.09 28.92 7.36
C ILE A 26 35.10 28.07 8.16
N ALA A 27 34.67 28.55 9.33
CA ALA A 27 33.70 27.85 10.17
C ALA A 27 32.35 27.66 9.43
N LEU A 28 31.82 28.73 8.83
CA LEU A 28 30.58 28.68 8.05
C LEU A 28 30.72 27.81 6.79
N GLY A 29 31.87 27.86 6.12
CA GLY A 29 32.16 27.03 4.96
C GLY A 29 32.22 25.53 5.31
N ALA A 30 32.92 25.19 6.40
CA ALA A 30 33.00 23.82 6.89
C ALA A 30 31.62 23.28 7.31
N GLN A 31 30.82 24.10 8.01
CA GLN A 31 29.46 23.74 8.41
C GLN A 31 28.58 23.41 7.19
N GLN A 32 28.60 24.25 6.14
CA GLN A 32 27.82 23.99 4.93
C GLN A 32 28.22 22.70 4.21
N VAL A 33 29.50 22.32 4.25
CA VAL A 33 29.97 21.06 3.64
C VAL A 33 29.45 19.85 4.42
N VAL A 34 29.53 19.89 5.76
CA VAL A 34 29.05 18.81 6.63
C VAL A 34 27.53 18.66 6.52
N GLU A 35 26.79 19.77 6.49
CA GLU A 35 25.33 19.77 6.31
C GLU A 35 24.94 19.14 4.97
N ARG A 36 25.54 19.58 3.86
CA ARG A 36 25.26 18.99 2.52
C ARG A 36 25.59 17.50 2.46
N TRP A 37 26.65 17.06 3.13
CA TRP A 37 27.02 15.65 3.18
C TRP A 37 25.98 14.84 3.96
N ARG A 38 25.59 15.32 5.14
CA ARG A 38 24.56 14.71 5.98
C ARG A 38 23.21 14.64 5.25
N ASP A 39 22.81 15.70 4.57
CA ASP A 39 21.53 15.76 3.84
C ASP A 39 21.48 14.75 2.69
N ARG A 40 22.58 14.57 1.97
CA ARG A 40 22.69 13.53 0.93
C ARG A 40 22.57 12.13 1.53
N GLN A 41 23.29 11.87 2.62
CA GLN A 41 23.21 10.57 3.29
C GLN A 41 21.79 10.29 3.79
N LEU A 42 21.12 11.29 4.35
CA LEU A 42 19.75 11.19 4.83
C LEU A 42 18.76 10.96 3.67
N ALA A 43 18.93 11.65 2.55
CA ALA A 43 18.14 11.45 1.34
C ALA A 43 18.31 10.03 0.78
N ASP A 44 19.54 9.50 0.74
CA ASP A 44 19.83 8.15 0.24
C ASP A 44 19.23 7.05 1.14
N GLN A 45 19.35 7.21 2.46
CA GLN A 45 18.73 6.31 3.43
C GLN A 45 17.20 6.33 3.31
N THR A 46 16.62 7.53 3.21
CA THR A 46 15.17 7.73 3.05
C THR A 46 14.68 7.10 1.75
N ARG A 47 15.40 7.31 0.63
CA ARG A 47 15.07 6.71 -0.67
C ARG A 47 15.03 5.19 -0.59
N THR A 48 16.04 4.58 0.02
CA THR A 48 16.13 3.13 0.14
C THR A 48 15.01 2.57 1.01
N ALA A 49 14.76 3.18 2.16
CA ALA A 49 13.73 2.74 3.10
C ALA A 49 12.31 2.79 2.51
N ILE A 50 11.99 3.86 1.76
CA ILE A 50 10.71 4.02 1.07
C ILE A 50 10.61 3.08 -0.14
N ALA A 51 11.68 2.91 -0.91
CA ALA A 51 11.68 2.00 -2.06
C ALA A 51 11.37 0.55 -1.64
N GLU A 52 11.93 0.08 -0.53
CA GLU A 52 11.61 -1.23 0.05
C GLU A 52 10.12 -1.35 0.43
N GLU A 53 9.55 -0.32 1.07
CA GLU A 53 8.13 -0.28 1.45
C GLU A 53 7.21 -0.31 0.22
N ILE A 54 7.52 0.52 -0.79
CA ILE A 54 6.81 0.53 -2.07
C ILE A 54 6.90 -0.85 -2.73
N ASN A 55 8.08 -1.46 -2.80
CA ASN A 55 8.27 -2.78 -3.43
C ASN A 55 7.48 -3.89 -2.73
N GLN A 56 7.35 -3.81 -1.40
CA GLN A 56 6.49 -4.71 -0.62
C GLN A 56 5.00 -4.48 -0.91
N ASN A 57 4.57 -3.22 -1.03
CA ASN A 57 3.17 -2.91 -1.36
C ASN A 57 2.82 -3.30 -2.82
N LEU A 58 3.73 -3.11 -3.77
CA LEU A 58 3.55 -3.53 -5.17
C LEU A 58 3.45 -5.05 -5.29
N LEU A 59 4.13 -5.79 -4.43
CA LEU A 59 3.94 -7.23 -4.30
C LEU A 59 2.52 -7.57 -3.84
N ASN A 60 2.02 -6.90 -2.81
CA ASN A 60 0.63 -7.11 -2.35
C ASN A 60 -0.37 -6.81 -3.48
N ILE A 61 -0.17 -5.74 -4.23
CA ILE A 61 -0.96 -5.46 -5.44
C ILE A 61 -0.87 -6.61 -6.46
N SER A 62 0.35 -7.10 -6.73
CA SER A 62 0.54 -8.24 -7.64
C SER A 62 -0.15 -9.51 -7.15
N LEU A 63 -0.24 -9.74 -5.84
CA LEU A 63 -0.97 -10.89 -5.29
C LEU A 63 -2.48 -10.73 -5.44
N ARG A 64 -3.05 -9.53 -5.22
CA ARG A 64 -4.46 -9.26 -5.56
C ARG A 64 -4.72 -9.54 -7.04
N ALA A 65 -3.78 -9.18 -7.92
CA ALA A 65 -3.90 -9.44 -9.36
C ALA A 65 -4.02 -10.95 -9.66
N THR A 66 -3.26 -11.79 -8.96
CA THR A 66 -3.36 -13.26 -9.13
C THR A 66 -4.70 -13.84 -8.67
N ALA A 67 -5.42 -13.15 -7.79
CA ALA A 67 -6.74 -13.57 -7.31
C ALA A 67 -7.89 -13.09 -8.20
N GLU A 68 -7.64 -12.20 -9.17
CA GLU A 68 -8.67 -11.60 -10.03
C GLU A 68 -9.59 -12.63 -10.70
N PRO A 69 -9.09 -13.71 -11.34
CA PRO A 69 -9.98 -14.67 -12.00
C PRO A 69 -10.95 -15.34 -11.03
N CYS A 70 -10.50 -15.63 -9.81
CA CYS A 70 -11.34 -16.22 -8.77
C CYS A 70 -12.40 -15.24 -8.26
N ILE A 71 -12.06 -13.96 -8.14
CA ILE A 71 -12.97 -12.93 -7.67
C ILE A 71 -14.05 -12.66 -8.70
N GLN A 72 -13.69 -12.56 -9.98
CA GLN A 72 -14.65 -12.41 -11.06
C GLN A 72 -15.58 -13.62 -11.16
N ARG A 73 -15.04 -14.85 -11.11
CA ARG A 73 -15.84 -16.07 -11.07
C ARG A 73 -16.83 -16.04 -9.90
N ARG A 74 -16.34 -15.70 -8.70
CA ARG A 74 -17.16 -15.63 -7.50
C ARG A 74 -18.32 -14.63 -7.63
N LEU A 75 -18.04 -13.42 -8.12
CA LEU A 75 -19.08 -12.41 -8.31
C LEU A 75 -20.09 -12.86 -9.37
N GLY A 76 -19.66 -13.58 -10.42
CA GLY A 76 -20.54 -14.21 -11.41
C GLY A 76 -21.47 -15.25 -10.79
N GLU A 77 -20.92 -16.19 -10.02
CA GLU A 77 -21.68 -17.22 -9.30
C GLU A 77 -22.75 -16.59 -8.37
N LEU A 78 -22.38 -15.53 -7.64
CA LEU A 78 -23.32 -14.81 -6.77
C LEU A 78 -24.40 -14.04 -7.56
N HIS A 79 -24.07 -13.47 -8.72
CA HIS A 79 -25.05 -12.83 -9.61
C HIS A 79 -26.06 -13.84 -10.12
N GLU A 80 -25.60 -14.99 -10.61
CA GLU A 80 -26.47 -16.06 -11.10
C GLU A 80 -27.41 -16.55 -10.00
N LEU A 81 -26.89 -16.76 -8.80
CA LEU A 81 -27.66 -17.20 -7.63
C LEU A 81 -28.74 -16.19 -7.22
N VAL A 82 -28.39 -14.91 -7.11
CA VAL A 82 -29.35 -13.84 -6.74
C VAL A 82 -30.40 -13.62 -7.83
N ASN A 83 -30.03 -13.76 -9.11
CA ASN A 83 -30.95 -13.64 -10.23
C ASN A 83 -31.89 -14.85 -10.34
N ALA A 84 -31.38 -16.06 -10.18
CA ALA A 84 -32.19 -17.28 -10.16
C ALA A 84 -33.23 -17.21 -9.03
N TRP A 85 -32.82 -16.72 -7.85
CA TRP A 85 -33.73 -16.50 -6.73
C TRP A 85 -34.85 -15.50 -7.04
N ALA A 86 -34.51 -14.41 -7.73
CA ALA A 86 -35.47 -13.40 -8.14
C ALA A 86 -36.51 -13.93 -9.13
N LEU A 87 -36.07 -14.75 -10.09
CA LEU A 87 -36.89 -15.22 -11.21
C LEU A 87 -37.74 -16.45 -10.87
N THR A 88 -37.16 -17.39 -10.13
CA THR A 88 -37.77 -18.71 -9.89
C THR A 88 -38.28 -18.89 -8.47
N GLY A 89 -37.84 -18.05 -7.53
CA GLY A 89 -38.05 -18.24 -6.10
C GLY A 89 -37.20 -19.35 -5.48
N THR A 90 -36.45 -20.13 -6.27
CA THR A 90 -35.53 -21.17 -5.77
C THR A 90 -34.19 -20.56 -5.36
N PHE A 91 -33.62 -21.04 -4.26
CA PHE A 91 -32.35 -20.54 -3.72
C PHE A 91 -31.52 -21.70 -3.21
N GLU A 92 -30.43 -21.99 -3.91
CA GLU A 92 -29.42 -22.93 -3.45
C GLU A 92 -28.47 -22.19 -2.50
N THR A 93 -28.35 -22.70 -1.27
CA THR A 93 -27.56 -22.00 -0.24
C THR A 93 -26.06 -22.27 -0.47
N PRO A 94 -25.24 -21.25 -0.75
CA PRO A 94 -23.81 -21.43 -0.95
C PRO A 94 -23.14 -21.82 0.37
N SER A 95 -22.24 -22.80 0.34
CA SER A 95 -21.51 -23.23 1.54
C SER A 95 -20.32 -22.33 1.88
N TRP A 96 -19.84 -21.56 0.90
CA TRP A 96 -18.65 -20.73 1.03
C TRP A 96 -18.74 -19.47 0.20
N VAL A 97 -19.00 -18.32 0.85
CA VAL A 97 -18.92 -16.99 0.23
C VAL A 97 -17.69 -16.29 0.78
N ALA A 98 -16.52 -16.75 0.33
CA ALA A 98 -15.26 -16.11 0.66
C ALA A 98 -15.17 -14.71 0.05
N GLN A 99 -14.45 -13.84 0.75
CA GLN A 99 -14.17 -12.48 0.34
C GLN A 99 -12.93 -12.35 -0.53
N ALA A 100 -12.84 -11.26 -1.28
CA ALA A 100 -11.59 -10.85 -1.91
C ALA A 100 -10.47 -10.75 -0.85
N PRO A 101 -9.23 -11.13 -1.19
CA PRO A 101 -8.14 -11.10 -0.24
C PRO A 101 -7.83 -9.66 0.17
N ARG A 102 -7.87 -9.40 1.48
CA ARG A 102 -7.39 -8.15 2.06
C ARG A 102 -5.88 -8.23 2.20
N LEU A 103 -5.17 -7.39 1.45
CA LEU A 103 -3.72 -7.28 1.53
C LEU A 103 -3.35 -5.92 2.09
N THR A 104 -2.56 -5.93 3.17
CA THR A 104 -2.15 -4.71 3.86
C THR A 104 -1.30 -3.85 2.94
N ILE A 105 -1.71 -2.60 2.73
CA ILE A 105 -0.88 -1.56 2.12
C ILE A 105 -0.52 -0.61 3.24
N GLY A 106 0.76 -0.47 3.52
CA GLY A 106 1.26 0.38 4.60
C GLY A 106 2.29 1.35 4.07
N LEU A 107 2.19 2.62 4.47
CA LEU A 107 3.14 3.68 4.10
C LEU A 107 3.82 4.38 5.30
N PRO A 108 4.06 3.70 6.46
CA PRO A 108 4.61 4.39 7.62
C PRO A 108 6.01 4.97 7.39
N ARG A 109 6.87 4.35 6.58
CA ARG A 109 8.21 4.89 6.30
C ARG A 109 8.12 6.14 5.42
N TYR A 110 7.24 6.13 4.43
CA TYR A 110 6.96 7.31 3.61
C TYR A 110 6.37 8.46 4.43
N GLU A 111 5.41 8.18 5.32
CA GLU A 111 4.77 9.19 6.18
C GLU A 111 5.76 9.78 7.18
N ALA A 112 6.54 8.93 7.86
CA ALA A 112 7.61 9.40 8.75
C ALA A 112 8.65 10.27 8.02
N ALA A 113 8.94 9.96 6.75
CA ALA A 113 9.86 10.76 5.94
C ALA A 113 9.28 12.13 5.52
N ILE A 114 7.97 12.21 5.28
CA ILE A 114 7.28 13.49 5.06
C ILE A 114 7.35 14.32 6.34
N ASP A 115 6.97 13.74 7.48
CA ASP A 115 6.90 14.44 8.76
C ASP A 115 8.28 14.94 9.20
N ALA A 116 9.33 14.18 8.90
CA ALA A 116 10.71 14.57 9.14
C ALA A 116 11.27 15.59 8.12
N GLY A 117 10.55 15.90 7.04
CA GLY A 117 11.02 16.78 5.96
C GLY A 117 12.08 16.14 5.04
N ASN A 118 12.39 14.86 5.20
CA ASN A 118 13.44 14.18 4.44
C ASN A 118 13.12 14.06 2.94
N ILE A 119 11.83 14.03 2.58
CA ILE A 119 11.40 14.02 1.18
C ILE A 119 11.83 15.30 0.44
N ALA A 120 11.88 16.44 1.14
CA ALA A 120 12.29 17.70 0.55
C ALA A 120 13.78 17.75 0.18
N LEU A 121 14.60 16.86 0.74
CA LEU A 121 16.03 16.71 0.41
C LEU A 121 16.26 15.99 -0.92
N MET A 122 15.23 15.30 -1.44
CA MET A 122 15.30 14.60 -2.73
C MET A 122 15.09 15.56 -3.90
N THR A 123 15.51 15.16 -5.10
CA THR A 123 15.25 15.93 -6.31
C THR A 123 13.74 15.98 -6.61
N ARG A 124 13.29 17.01 -7.35
CA ARG A 124 11.87 17.15 -7.73
C ARG A 124 11.36 15.96 -8.55
N GLU A 125 12.22 15.39 -9.39
CA GLU A 125 11.86 14.22 -10.19
C GLU A 125 11.63 12.99 -9.30
N GLU A 126 12.48 12.77 -8.30
CA GLU A 126 12.28 11.67 -7.34
C GLU A 126 11.01 11.85 -6.52
N GLN A 127 10.74 13.07 -6.04
CA GLN A 127 9.50 13.39 -5.33
C GLN A 127 8.27 13.09 -6.20
N TYR A 128 8.30 13.45 -7.49
CA TYR A 128 7.23 13.15 -8.44
C TYR A 128 7.03 11.64 -8.65
N ARG A 129 8.12 10.90 -8.87
CA ARG A 129 8.07 9.44 -9.07
C ARG A 129 7.51 8.72 -7.84
N LEU A 130 7.99 9.08 -6.66
CA LEU A 130 7.51 8.55 -5.38
C LEU A 130 6.04 8.89 -5.15
N GLY A 131 5.67 10.17 -5.25
CA GLY A 131 4.30 10.62 -5.02
C GLY A 131 3.29 9.95 -5.94
N THR A 132 3.66 9.75 -7.22
CA THR A 132 2.79 9.07 -8.20
C THR A 132 2.49 7.63 -7.81
N VAL A 133 3.52 6.85 -7.41
CA VAL A 133 3.31 5.45 -7.01
C VAL A 133 2.57 5.38 -5.69
N VAL A 134 2.96 6.21 -4.71
CA VAL A 134 2.31 6.26 -3.39
C VAL A 134 0.82 6.59 -3.50
N GLU A 135 0.42 7.54 -4.35
CA GLU A 135 -1.00 7.86 -4.48
C GLU A 135 -1.81 6.71 -5.08
N GLY A 136 -1.26 5.97 -6.05
CA GLY A 136 -1.93 4.77 -6.55
C GLY A 136 -1.98 3.65 -5.51
N LEU A 137 -0.96 3.50 -4.65
CA LEU A 137 -1.00 2.57 -3.51
C LEU A 137 -2.13 2.94 -2.53
N ARG A 138 -2.24 4.23 -2.17
CA ARG A 138 -3.32 4.74 -1.30
C ARG A 138 -4.70 4.55 -1.90
N THR A 139 -4.85 4.83 -3.20
CA THR A 139 -6.11 4.62 -3.92
C THR A 139 -6.49 3.14 -3.90
N PHE A 140 -5.53 2.25 -4.13
CA PHE A 140 -5.77 0.80 -4.07
C PHE A 140 -6.16 0.34 -2.65
N GLN A 141 -5.52 0.89 -1.62
CA GLN A 141 -5.88 0.63 -0.22
C GLN A 141 -7.34 1.02 0.06
N ARG A 142 -7.76 2.22 -0.33
CA ARG A 142 -9.15 2.69 -0.18
C ARG A 142 -10.15 1.75 -0.86
N ILE A 143 -9.85 1.33 -2.09
CA ILE A 143 -10.69 0.36 -2.82
C ILE A 143 -10.80 -0.96 -2.06
N GLN A 144 -9.69 -1.49 -1.51
CA GLN A 144 -9.74 -2.71 -0.70
C GLN A 144 -10.53 -2.52 0.60
N GLU A 145 -10.40 -1.38 1.28
CA GLU A 145 -11.15 -1.07 2.50
C GLU A 145 -12.66 -1.03 2.21
N ASP A 146 -13.07 -0.34 1.15
CA ASP A 146 -14.45 -0.32 0.68
C ASP A 146 -14.94 -1.73 0.27
N GLU A 147 -14.12 -2.50 -0.44
CA GLU A 147 -14.46 -3.87 -0.85
C GLU A 147 -14.69 -4.76 0.38
N ASN A 148 -13.84 -4.65 1.41
CA ASN A 148 -13.97 -5.43 2.64
C ASN A 148 -15.23 -5.11 3.44
N LEU A 149 -15.80 -3.91 3.32
CA LEU A 149 -17.06 -3.56 3.98
C LEU A 149 -18.29 -4.17 3.28
N VAL A 150 -18.16 -4.54 2.00
CA VAL A 150 -19.25 -5.06 1.17
C VAL A 150 -19.39 -6.59 1.30
N TRP A 151 -18.28 -7.29 1.41
CA TRP A 151 -18.28 -8.76 1.47
C TRP A 151 -19.06 -9.38 2.64
N PRO A 152 -19.11 -8.80 3.85
CA PRO A 152 -19.96 -9.33 4.92
C PRO A 152 -21.45 -9.39 4.55
N THR A 153 -21.97 -8.39 3.83
CA THR A 153 -23.36 -8.39 3.33
C THR A 153 -23.58 -9.52 2.32
N LEU A 154 -22.63 -9.74 1.41
CA LEU A 154 -22.70 -10.88 0.47
C LEU A 154 -22.66 -12.23 1.20
N ARG A 155 -21.95 -12.30 2.33
CA ARG A 155 -21.81 -13.53 3.12
C ARG A 155 -23.14 -13.99 3.74
N MET A 156 -24.10 -13.09 3.97
CA MET A 156 -25.44 -13.45 4.46
C MET A 156 -26.14 -14.48 3.56
N LEU A 157 -25.75 -14.60 2.29
CA LEU A 157 -26.25 -15.65 1.40
C LEU A 157 -25.99 -17.06 1.95
N GLN A 158 -24.95 -17.27 2.76
CA GLN A 158 -24.63 -18.56 3.38
C GLN A 158 -25.65 -19.00 4.45
N ASP A 159 -26.45 -18.07 4.98
CA ASP A 159 -27.45 -18.37 6.01
C ASP A 159 -28.75 -18.96 5.42
N GLY A 160 -28.86 -19.00 4.09
CA GLY A 160 -29.99 -19.56 3.36
C GLY A 160 -31.14 -18.57 3.12
N ALA A 161 -31.99 -18.82 2.12
CA ALA A 161 -33.06 -17.90 1.76
C ALA A 161 -34.10 -17.63 2.86
N ALA A 162 -34.28 -18.57 3.80
CA ALA A 162 -35.27 -18.46 4.86
C ALA A 162 -34.88 -17.45 5.96
N SER A 163 -33.59 -17.16 6.12
CA SER A 163 -33.09 -16.16 7.07
C SER A 163 -33.07 -14.73 6.50
N LEU A 164 -33.27 -14.59 5.18
CA LEU A 164 -33.15 -13.32 4.47
C LEU A 164 -34.52 -12.65 4.25
N SER A 165 -34.69 -11.49 4.86
CA SER A 165 -35.84 -10.62 4.64
C SER A 165 -35.85 -10.02 3.23
N ALA A 166 -36.97 -9.42 2.81
CA ALA A 166 -37.05 -8.69 1.54
C ALA A 166 -36.06 -7.51 1.47
N ASN A 167 -35.77 -6.88 2.62
CA ASN A 167 -34.78 -5.83 2.73
C ASN A 167 -33.37 -6.37 2.46
N ASP A 168 -33.02 -7.52 3.06
CA ASP A 168 -31.71 -8.15 2.86
C ASP A 168 -31.46 -8.50 1.39
N ARG A 169 -32.49 -8.92 0.65
CA ARG A 169 -32.34 -9.17 -0.81
C ARG A 169 -31.95 -7.93 -1.58
N THR A 170 -32.47 -6.78 -1.17
CA THR A 170 -32.16 -5.48 -1.80
C THR A 170 -30.73 -5.07 -1.46
N GLU A 171 -30.35 -5.17 -0.19
CA GLU A 171 -28.98 -4.90 0.28
C GLU A 171 -27.95 -5.81 -0.39
N ILE A 172 -28.24 -7.11 -0.54
CA ILE A 172 -27.35 -8.06 -1.24
C ILE A 172 -27.16 -7.66 -2.70
N ARG A 173 -28.21 -7.23 -3.42
CA ARG A 173 -28.09 -6.78 -4.81
C ARG A 173 -27.21 -5.53 -4.93
N LEU A 174 -27.42 -4.55 -4.03
CA LEU A 174 -26.61 -3.35 -3.98
C LEU A 174 -25.15 -3.66 -3.63
N ALA A 175 -24.92 -4.53 -2.64
CA ALA A 175 -23.60 -5.02 -2.27
C ALA A 175 -22.91 -5.71 -3.46
N LEU A 176 -23.63 -6.54 -4.22
CA LEU A 176 -23.07 -7.27 -5.34
C LEU A 176 -22.67 -6.33 -6.50
N GLN A 177 -23.50 -5.33 -6.79
CA GLN A 177 -23.17 -4.28 -7.75
C GLN A 177 -21.94 -3.47 -7.29
N ARG A 178 -21.88 -3.09 -6.01
CA ARG A 178 -20.75 -2.34 -5.45
C ARG A 178 -19.46 -3.15 -5.48
N ALA A 179 -19.49 -4.42 -5.09
CA ALA A 179 -18.34 -5.32 -5.18
C ALA A 179 -17.84 -5.47 -6.62
N SER A 180 -18.75 -5.61 -7.58
CA SER A 180 -18.42 -5.69 -9.01
C SER A 180 -17.73 -4.41 -9.52
N ALA A 181 -18.23 -3.24 -9.10
CA ALA A 181 -17.62 -1.95 -9.46
C ALA A 181 -16.24 -1.78 -8.82
N LEU A 182 -16.09 -2.11 -7.53
CA LEU A 182 -14.82 -2.03 -6.82
C LEU A 182 -13.76 -2.97 -7.41
N ASP A 183 -14.13 -4.21 -7.75
CA ASP A 183 -13.20 -5.13 -8.44
C ASP A 183 -12.78 -4.55 -9.80
N TYR A 184 -13.71 -3.99 -10.58
CA TYR A 184 -13.37 -3.34 -11.85
C TYR A 184 -12.34 -2.21 -11.66
N TYR A 185 -12.56 -1.31 -10.70
CA TYR A 185 -11.63 -0.21 -10.42
C TYR A 185 -10.28 -0.72 -9.89
N ALA A 186 -10.27 -1.73 -9.02
CA ALA A 186 -9.06 -2.36 -8.55
C ALA A 186 -8.24 -2.87 -9.75
N ARG A 187 -8.84 -3.65 -10.65
CA ARG A 187 -8.16 -4.20 -11.84
C ARG A 187 -7.61 -3.12 -12.76
N LEU A 188 -8.39 -2.06 -12.99
CA LEU A 188 -7.94 -0.92 -13.80
C LEU A 188 -6.71 -0.27 -13.17
N LEU A 189 -6.77 0.00 -11.86
CA LEU A 189 -5.67 0.61 -11.12
C LEU A 189 -4.42 -0.28 -11.12
N ILE A 190 -4.57 -1.59 -10.91
CA ILE A 190 -3.47 -2.57 -10.96
C ILE A 190 -2.74 -2.50 -12.31
N ARG A 191 -3.50 -2.48 -13.41
CA ARG A 191 -2.96 -2.40 -14.78
C ARG A 191 -2.26 -1.08 -15.07
N GLN A 192 -2.59 -0.01 -14.36
CA GLN A 192 -1.93 1.30 -14.49
C GLN A 192 -0.71 1.43 -13.59
N ILE A 193 -0.81 1.05 -12.31
CA ILE A 193 0.25 1.30 -11.33
C ILE A 193 1.44 0.37 -11.48
N LEU A 194 1.24 -0.92 -11.79
CA LEU A 194 2.35 -1.87 -11.87
C LEU A 194 3.34 -1.52 -12.99
N PRO A 195 2.91 -1.23 -14.24
CA PRO A 195 3.83 -0.78 -15.28
C PRO A 195 4.49 0.56 -14.95
N ARG A 196 3.70 1.53 -14.45
CA ARG A 196 4.22 2.86 -14.10
C ARG A 196 5.29 2.79 -12.99
N ALA A 197 5.06 1.99 -11.97
CA ALA A 197 6.03 1.78 -10.90
C ALA A 197 7.33 1.16 -11.45
N ALA A 198 7.22 0.21 -12.38
CA ALA A 198 8.36 -0.40 -13.04
C ALA A 198 9.17 0.61 -13.90
N GLU A 199 8.50 1.54 -14.59
CA GLU A 199 9.14 2.67 -15.31
C GLU A 199 9.99 3.52 -14.36
N PHE A 200 9.55 3.70 -13.11
CA PHE A 200 10.28 4.45 -12.08
C PHE A 200 11.31 3.62 -11.30
N GLY A 201 11.47 2.34 -11.64
CA GLY A 201 12.44 1.44 -11.02
C GLY A 201 11.94 0.69 -9.77
N PHE A 202 10.68 0.84 -9.39
CA PHE A 202 10.06 0.07 -8.31
C PHE A 202 9.51 -1.25 -8.83
N ARG A 203 9.72 -2.34 -8.08
CA ARG A 203 9.30 -3.70 -8.50
C ARG A 203 8.83 -4.52 -7.30
N PRO A 204 7.83 -5.40 -7.48
CA PRO A 204 7.43 -6.36 -6.45
C PRO A 204 8.61 -7.15 -5.86
N ASP A 205 8.74 -7.18 -4.54
CA ASP A 205 9.76 -7.96 -3.83
C ASP A 205 9.41 -9.46 -3.80
N ARG A 206 9.61 -10.14 -4.93
CA ARG A 206 9.30 -11.56 -5.10
C ARG A 206 10.12 -12.49 -4.21
N LYS A 207 11.37 -12.12 -3.88
CA LYS A 207 12.27 -12.96 -3.09
C LYS A 207 11.79 -13.03 -1.65
N ARG A 208 11.57 -11.86 -1.02
CA ARG A 208 11.04 -11.78 0.34
C ARG A 208 9.64 -12.40 0.42
N PHE A 209 8.83 -12.27 -0.63
CA PHE A 209 7.56 -12.98 -0.70
C PHE A 209 7.71 -14.48 -0.65
N ALA A 210 8.59 -15.07 -1.46
CA ALA A 210 8.77 -16.52 -1.50
C ALA A 210 9.19 -17.06 -0.12
N GLU A 211 10.02 -16.32 0.62
CA GLU A 211 10.40 -16.65 1.99
C GLU A 211 9.25 -16.50 2.99
N PHE A 212 8.45 -15.44 2.87
CA PHE A 212 7.27 -15.24 3.71
C PHE A 212 6.20 -16.30 3.42
N ALA A 213 5.98 -16.62 2.15
CA ALA A 213 4.95 -17.55 1.71
C ALA A 213 5.17 -18.95 2.24
N LYS A 214 6.43 -19.40 2.33
CA LYS A 214 6.81 -20.66 2.98
C LYS A 214 6.46 -20.73 4.47
N ARG A 215 6.34 -19.57 5.14
CA ARG A 215 5.98 -19.51 6.57
C ARG A 215 4.48 -19.53 6.80
N ILE A 216 3.69 -19.00 5.87
CA ILE A 216 2.24 -18.88 6.02
C ILE A 216 1.49 -20.05 5.37
N TRP A 217 1.95 -20.50 4.20
CA TRP A 217 1.29 -21.55 3.41
C TRP A 217 2.13 -22.82 3.37
N LYS A 218 1.51 -23.97 3.69
CA LYS A 218 2.19 -25.28 3.65
C LYS A 218 2.83 -25.59 2.29
N SER A 219 2.22 -25.14 1.20
CA SER A 219 2.73 -25.33 -0.17
C SER A 219 3.83 -24.33 -0.56
N GLY A 220 4.06 -23.29 0.25
CA GLY A 220 4.88 -22.14 -0.11
C GLY A 220 4.30 -21.28 -1.24
N ARG A 221 3.04 -21.52 -1.63
CA ARG A 221 2.33 -20.75 -2.67
C ARG A 221 1.12 -20.05 -2.10
N TYR A 222 0.88 -18.85 -2.60
CA TYR A 222 -0.32 -18.08 -2.28
C TYR A 222 -1.56 -18.72 -2.90
N THR A 223 -2.50 -19.16 -2.07
CA THR A 223 -3.80 -19.67 -2.51
C THR A 223 -4.92 -18.85 -1.87
N PRO A 224 -5.54 -17.90 -2.62
CA PRO A 224 -6.65 -17.10 -2.10
C PRO A 224 -7.86 -17.97 -1.71
N ALA A 225 -8.46 -17.71 -0.55
CA ALA A 225 -9.65 -18.40 -0.06
C ALA A 225 -10.83 -18.36 -1.06
N ILE A 226 -10.98 -17.23 -1.75
CA ILE A 226 -12.02 -17.01 -2.77
C ILE A 226 -11.90 -17.93 -3.99
N CYS A 227 -10.75 -18.57 -4.19
CA CYS A 227 -10.55 -19.53 -5.27
C CYS A 227 -11.19 -20.91 -5.01
N ALA A 228 -11.61 -21.23 -3.78
CA ALA A 228 -12.39 -22.44 -3.56
C ALA A 228 -13.74 -22.36 -4.30
N PRO A 229 -14.33 -23.50 -4.72
CA PRO A 229 -15.71 -23.56 -5.20
C PRO A 229 -16.73 -23.00 -4.19
N ILE A 230 -17.89 -22.52 -4.66
CA ILE A 230 -18.93 -21.89 -3.82
C ILE A 230 -19.66 -22.85 -2.87
N ASP A 231 -19.64 -24.12 -3.23
CA ASP A 231 -20.24 -25.26 -2.53
C ASP A 231 -19.24 -25.99 -1.61
N THR A 232 -18.00 -25.51 -1.51
CA THR A 232 -16.99 -26.15 -0.65
C THR A 232 -17.31 -25.90 0.83
N PRO A 233 -17.39 -26.92 1.69
CA PRO A 233 -17.60 -26.70 3.12
C PRO A 233 -16.46 -25.87 3.74
N PRO A 234 -16.73 -24.99 4.73
CA PRO A 234 -15.72 -24.10 5.31
C PRO A 234 -14.43 -24.79 5.79
N ALA A 235 -14.55 -25.96 6.44
CA ALA A 235 -13.39 -26.75 6.87
C ALA A 235 -12.49 -27.17 5.70
N ARG A 236 -13.08 -27.66 4.61
CA ARG A 236 -12.35 -28.06 3.39
C ARG A 236 -11.79 -26.85 2.66
N ALA A 237 -12.52 -25.74 2.62
CA ALA A 237 -12.05 -24.51 2.00
C ALA A 237 -10.82 -23.96 2.75
N ASN A 238 -10.82 -24.01 4.08
CA ASN A 238 -9.67 -23.67 4.92
C ASN A 238 -8.44 -24.56 4.60
N GLU A 239 -8.64 -25.87 4.51
CA GLU A 239 -7.56 -26.80 4.12
C GLU A 239 -6.99 -26.47 2.73
N MET A 240 -7.86 -26.15 1.76
CA MET A 240 -7.46 -25.77 0.40
C MET A 240 -6.65 -24.46 0.37
N THR A 241 -6.93 -23.52 1.27
CA THR A 241 -6.11 -22.30 1.37
C THR A 241 -4.69 -22.60 1.84
N GLY A 242 -4.47 -23.71 2.55
CA GLY A 242 -3.17 -24.10 3.09
C GLY A 242 -2.64 -23.16 4.18
N GLN A 243 -3.48 -22.26 4.72
CA GLN A 243 -3.14 -21.36 5.81
C GLN A 243 -2.95 -22.17 7.10
N GLN A 244 -1.92 -21.82 7.88
CA GLN A 244 -1.66 -22.47 9.17
C GLN A 244 -2.72 -22.13 10.22
N THR A 245 -3.30 -20.94 10.13
CA THR A 245 -4.42 -20.51 10.98
C THR A 245 -5.70 -20.52 10.15
N PRO A 246 -6.73 -21.28 10.53
CA PRO A 246 -8.01 -21.23 9.83
C PRO A 246 -8.61 -19.83 9.95
N LEU A 247 -9.25 -19.36 8.89
CA LEU A 247 -9.96 -18.09 8.93
C LEU A 247 -11.17 -18.22 9.87
N PRO A 248 -11.50 -17.20 10.68
CA PRO A 248 -12.74 -17.21 11.44
C PRO A 248 -13.92 -17.16 10.48
N PHE A 249 -14.80 -18.15 10.59
CA PHE A 249 -16.12 -18.20 9.91
C PHE A 249 -17.20 -18.15 10.96
#